data_AF-A0A4S1ZC04-F1
#
_entry.id   AF-A0A4S1ZC04-F1
#
_cell.length_a   1.000
_cell.length_b   1.000
_cell.length_c   1.000
_cell.angle_alpha   90.00
_cell.angle_beta   90.00
_cell.angle_gamma   90.00
#
_symmetry.space_group_name_H-M   'P 1'
#
loop_
_entity.id
_entity.type
_entity.pdbx_description
1 polymer ?
#
loop_
_entity_poly.entity_id
_entity_poly.type
_entity_poly.pdbx_seq_one_letter_code
_entity_poly.pdbx_strand_id
1 'polypeptide(L)'
;MKKILYCVLAVCLALVSCSKYEADFMQGSVPKNPQLPTEPEVPEVSIGALPQLSVKGRFLVDAAGKTVNLHGFTDTYSPYFDEYMWDNYDVNACLNYKQDIFEGILNAGWKLNFVRLHMDPYWSNIPGQQNKGEADISAFSMERFKKYFDEVFLAMAKYYISKGCYVVMRPPGVCPERIDLNDSYHQYLKQVWGYVSNHEFVKNNSDIMFELANEPVNVCGDHWQPAANKADATKFFQEVIDVIRNNGAKANVIWVPGQCWQQNYQGYVAHPVNDNNFGFAVHCYPGWYGSDKEADTGEGGGVATKGYGEFKAGWDDLVGCVAKTNPIMVTEIDWAPAHYKHTWGKGITGTAGGMGFGANFKKIADESGNVSWLYFTTTSEDLANFKDEPGTEGNYTFLNDPEACPWAMYHWFKEYAEE
;
A
#
# COMPACT_ATOMS: atom_id res chain seq x y z
N MET A 1 8.30 -23.77 54.76
CA MET A 1 8.78 -24.00 53.38
C MET A 1 7.63 -24.62 52.60
N LYS A 2 7.06 -24.14 51.50
CA LYS A 2 7.12 -22.92 50.70
C LYS A 2 5.66 -22.73 50.21
N LYS A 3 5.09 -21.52 50.36
CA LYS A 3 3.81 -21.15 49.72
C LYS A 3 4.10 -20.93 48.23
N ILE A 4 3.41 -21.63 47.33
CA ILE A 4 3.47 -21.39 45.89
C ILE A 4 2.43 -20.30 45.58
N LEU A 5 2.94 -19.10 45.30
CA LEU A 5 2.19 -17.94 44.86
C LEU A 5 1.99 -18.08 43.35
N TYR A 6 0.74 -18.20 42.90
CA TYR A 6 0.38 -18.02 41.50
C TYR A 6 0.47 -16.52 41.18
N CYS A 7 1.55 -16.08 40.55
CA CYS A 7 1.60 -14.78 39.90
C CYS A 7 0.98 -14.92 38.51
N VAL A 8 -0.27 -14.48 38.39
CA VAL A 8 -0.87 -14.10 37.11
C VAL A 8 -0.20 -12.79 36.69
N LEU A 9 0.78 -12.86 35.80
CA LEU A 9 1.35 -11.70 35.13
C LEU A 9 0.55 -11.47 33.85
N ALA A 10 -0.49 -10.65 33.98
CA ALA A 10 -1.19 -10.05 32.86
C ALA A 10 -0.37 -8.87 32.34
N VAL A 11 -0.10 -8.91 31.03
CA VAL A 11 -0.14 -7.79 30.07
C VAL A 11 0.83 -6.62 30.30
N CYS A 12 1.76 -6.47 29.35
CA CYS A 12 1.94 -5.25 28.54
C CYS A 12 3.01 -5.55 27.46
N LEU A 13 2.70 -6.44 26.52
CA LEU A 13 3.38 -6.44 25.23
C LEU A 13 2.74 -5.30 24.44
N ALA A 14 3.39 -4.14 24.43
CA ALA A 14 3.11 -3.13 23.42
C ALA A 14 3.49 -3.76 22.08
N LEU A 15 2.50 -4.30 21.36
CA LEU A 15 2.60 -4.57 19.95
C LEU A 15 2.78 -3.22 19.28
N VAL A 16 3.92 -3.04 18.66
CA VAL A 16 4.28 -1.77 18.07
C VAL A 16 4.17 -1.94 16.57
N SER A 17 3.02 -1.52 16.04
CA SER A 17 2.85 -1.18 14.63
C SER A 17 3.67 0.06 14.28
N CYS A 18 3.96 0.27 12.98
CA CYS A 18 4.43 1.50 12.30
C CYS A 18 5.30 2.50 13.11
N SER A 19 4.74 3.04 14.19
CA SER A 19 5.29 4.01 15.14
C SER A 19 6.68 3.80 15.77
N LYS A 20 7.21 2.58 15.95
CA LYS A 20 8.61 2.44 16.48
C LYS A 20 9.67 2.50 15.39
N TYR A 21 9.39 1.99 14.20
CA TYR A 21 10.33 2.12 13.08
C TYR A 21 10.42 3.58 12.62
N GLU A 22 9.33 4.35 12.76
CA GLU A 22 9.33 5.81 12.59
C GLU A 22 10.38 6.53 13.48
N ALA A 23 10.69 5.99 14.67
CA ALA A 23 11.60 6.61 15.63
C ALA A 23 13.09 6.31 15.36
N ASP A 24 13.41 5.17 14.74
CA ASP A 24 14.80 4.80 14.41
C ASP A 24 15.28 5.45 13.09
N PHE A 25 14.38 6.06 12.31
CA PHE A 25 14.66 6.58 10.97
C PHE A 25 15.29 7.98 10.92
N MET A 26 15.47 8.74 12.02
CA MET A 26 16.15 10.05 11.92
C MET A 26 16.93 10.50 13.16
N GLN A 27 18.22 10.78 12.96
CA GLN A 27 18.84 11.98 13.51
C GLN A 27 18.46 13.15 12.61
N GLY A 28 17.70 14.11 13.13
CA GLY A 28 17.16 15.23 12.38
C GLY A 28 18.22 16.03 11.61
N SER A 29 17.96 16.25 10.33
CA SER A 29 18.59 17.30 9.54
C SER A 29 17.63 18.47 9.31
N VAL A 30 18.20 19.68 9.37
CA VAL A 30 17.56 20.94 8.96
C VAL A 30 17.15 20.85 7.48
N PRO A 31 16.03 21.48 7.06
CA PRO A 31 15.59 21.47 5.66
C PRO A 31 16.74 21.87 4.73
N LYS A 32 17.13 20.95 3.84
CA LYS A 32 17.96 21.30 2.69
C LYS A 32 16.99 21.97 1.73
N ASN A 33 17.07 23.28 1.59
CA ASN A 33 16.21 24.03 0.67
C ASN A 33 16.95 24.21 -0.67
N PRO A 34 16.91 23.26 -1.62
CA PRO A 34 17.28 23.57 -2.98
C PRO A 34 16.29 24.61 -3.53
N GLN A 35 16.73 25.47 -4.45
CA GLN A 35 15.81 26.32 -5.19
C GLN A 35 14.83 25.44 -5.96
N LEU A 36 13.65 25.20 -5.39
CA LEU A 36 12.54 24.55 -6.09
C LEU A 36 12.12 25.47 -7.26
N PRO A 37 11.88 24.93 -8.47
CA PRO A 37 11.45 25.73 -9.61
C PRO A 37 10.05 26.34 -9.41
N THR A 38 9.59 27.03 -10.46
CA THR A 38 8.28 27.67 -10.69
C THR A 38 7.04 26.95 -10.12
N GLU A 39 5.89 27.63 -10.11
CA GLU A 39 4.58 27.09 -9.76
C GLU A 39 4.37 25.66 -10.32
N PRO A 40 3.93 24.69 -9.48
CA PRO A 40 3.84 23.28 -9.87
C PRO A 40 2.91 23.07 -11.07
N GLU A 41 3.24 22.08 -11.90
CA GLU A 41 2.37 21.74 -13.03
C GLU A 41 1.12 21.02 -12.51
N VAL A 42 -0.06 21.59 -12.72
CA VAL A 42 -1.33 20.89 -12.50
C VAL A 42 -1.97 20.70 -13.88
N PRO A 43 -1.70 19.56 -14.55
CA PRO A 43 -2.15 19.38 -15.93
C PRO A 43 -3.67 19.30 -16.01
N GLU A 44 -4.23 19.89 -17.06
CA GLU A 44 -5.60 19.59 -17.46
C GLU A 44 -5.63 18.21 -18.10
N VAL A 45 -6.26 17.26 -17.40
CA VAL A 45 -6.40 15.87 -17.85
C VAL A 45 -7.89 15.56 -18.01
N SER A 46 -8.27 14.85 -19.07
CA SER A 46 -9.63 14.39 -19.25
C SER A 46 -9.96 13.25 -18.28
N ILE A 47 -11.21 13.15 -17.84
CA ILE A 47 -11.71 11.94 -17.15
C ILE A 47 -11.58 10.74 -18.10
N GLY A 48 -10.94 9.66 -17.64
CA GLY A 48 -10.68 8.47 -18.47
C GLY A 48 -9.65 8.72 -19.57
N ALA A 49 -8.57 9.42 -19.25
CA ALA A 49 -7.45 9.65 -20.16
C ALA A 49 -6.67 8.35 -20.46
N LEU A 50 -6.73 7.37 -19.55
CA LEU A 50 -6.11 6.06 -19.73
C LEU A 50 -7.15 5.03 -20.22
N PRO A 51 -6.72 3.90 -20.80
CA PRO A 51 -7.62 2.81 -21.14
C PRO A 51 -8.51 2.41 -19.96
N GLN A 52 -9.82 2.40 -20.15
CA GLN A 52 -10.71 2.06 -19.04
C GLN A 52 -10.44 0.65 -18.53
N LEU A 53 -10.16 0.54 -17.22
CA LEU A 53 -10.00 -0.72 -16.52
C LEU A 53 -11.31 -1.13 -15.83
N SER A 54 -11.56 -2.43 -15.81
CA SER A 54 -12.68 -3.03 -15.08
C SER A 54 -12.36 -4.45 -14.66
N VAL A 55 -13.10 -4.98 -13.69
CA VAL A 55 -12.96 -6.37 -13.27
C VAL A 55 -13.84 -7.29 -14.10
N LYS A 56 -13.25 -8.38 -14.63
CA LYS A 56 -13.98 -9.47 -15.29
C LYS A 56 -13.51 -10.81 -14.73
N GLY A 57 -14.38 -11.43 -13.92
CA GLY A 57 -14.01 -12.61 -13.15
C GLY A 57 -12.77 -12.31 -12.30
N ARG A 58 -11.76 -13.18 -12.35
CA ARG A 58 -10.54 -13.01 -11.57
C ARG A 58 -9.53 -12.01 -12.12
N PHE A 59 -9.82 -11.32 -13.22
CA PHE A 59 -8.86 -10.46 -13.90
C PHE A 59 -9.28 -9.00 -13.88
N LEU A 60 -8.29 -8.11 -13.76
CA LEU A 60 -8.41 -6.74 -14.19
C LEU A 60 -8.19 -6.71 -15.70
N VAL A 61 -9.06 -6.03 -16.44
CA VAL A 61 -8.99 -5.99 -17.90
C VAL A 61 -9.19 -4.59 -18.43
N ASP A 62 -8.61 -4.32 -19.60
CA ASP A 62 -8.88 -3.11 -20.37
C ASP A 62 -10.21 -3.17 -21.13
N ALA A 63 -10.52 -2.09 -21.85
CA ALA A 63 -11.71 -1.98 -22.68
C ALA A 63 -11.77 -3.02 -23.82
N ALA A 64 -10.63 -3.53 -24.30
CA ALA A 64 -10.55 -4.60 -25.29
C ALA A 64 -10.70 -6.00 -24.67
N GLY A 65 -10.67 -6.10 -23.33
CA GLY A 65 -10.71 -7.36 -22.60
C GLY A 65 -9.35 -8.03 -22.43
N LYS A 66 -8.23 -7.35 -22.72
CA LYS A 66 -6.88 -7.84 -22.41
C LYS A 66 -6.70 -7.79 -20.89
N THR A 67 -6.16 -8.85 -20.31
CA THR A 67 -5.75 -8.87 -18.90
C THR A 67 -4.64 -7.85 -18.65
N VAL A 68 -4.77 -7.10 -17.56
CA VAL A 68 -3.80 -6.08 -17.14
C VAL A 68 -3.37 -6.39 -15.71
N ASN A 69 -2.05 -6.49 -15.48
CA ASN A 69 -1.46 -6.46 -14.15
C ASN A 69 -0.67 -5.16 -14.01
N LEU A 70 -0.97 -4.39 -12.97
CA LEU A 70 -0.36 -3.10 -12.73
C LEU A 70 0.93 -3.25 -11.91
N HIS A 71 1.94 -2.45 -12.25
CA HIS A 71 3.25 -2.40 -11.62
C HIS A 71 3.61 -0.96 -11.30
N GLY A 72 3.94 -0.68 -10.04
CA GLY A 72 3.94 0.69 -9.52
C GLY A 72 4.84 0.91 -8.33
N PHE A 73 4.61 2.02 -7.64
CA PHE A 73 5.26 2.35 -6.36
C PHE A 73 4.28 3.08 -5.43
N THR A 74 4.64 3.16 -4.15
CA THR A 74 3.90 3.97 -3.17
C THR A 74 4.46 5.37 -3.11
N ASP A 75 3.57 6.36 -3.03
CA ASP A 75 3.95 7.75 -2.80
C ASP A 75 3.18 8.34 -1.61
N THR A 76 3.94 8.86 -0.65
CA THR A 76 3.44 9.36 0.63
C THR A 76 3.68 10.85 0.80
N TYR A 77 2.63 11.61 1.07
CA TYR A 77 2.64 13.07 1.08
C TYR A 77 2.91 13.62 2.46
N SER A 78 4.09 13.36 2.99
CA SER A 78 4.46 13.72 4.36
C SER A 78 5.85 14.33 4.40
N PRO A 79 6.05 15.48 5.09
CA PRO A 79 7.39 16.02 5.30
C PRO A 79 8.33 15.01 5.95
N TYR A 80 7.83 14.13 6.82
CA TYR A 80 8.65 13.13 7.49
C TYR A 80 9.25 12.13 6.48
N PHE A 81 8.42 11.58 5.60
CA PHE A 81 8.85 10.63 4.56
C PHE A 81 9.66 11.31 3.44
N ASP A 82 9.47 12.61 3.24
CA ASP A 82 10.21 13.43 2.27
C ASP A 82 11.43 14.14 2.89
N GLU A 83 11.98 13.59 3.98
CA GLU A 83 13.17 14.10 4.70
C GLU A 83 13.15 15.60 5.03
N TYR A 84 11.95 16.17 5.21
CA TYR A 84 11.69 17.59 5.43
C TYR A 84 12.25 18.50 4.32
N MET A 85 12.27 18.02 3.08
CA MET A 85 12.56 18.84 1.89
C MET A 85 11.49 19.92 1.66
N TRP A 86 10.31 19.74 2.24
CA TRP A 86 9.23 20.73 2.35
C TRP A 86 8.50 20.53 3.70
N ASP A 87 7.82 21.56 4.20
CA ASP A 87 7.05 21.48 5.44
C ASP A 87 5.92 22.54 5.50
N ASN A 88 5.38 22.76 6.70
CA ASN A 88 4.43 23.84 7.03
C ASN A 88 3.20 23.95 6.11
N TYR A 89 2.72 22.81 5.58
CA TYR A 89 1.59 22.73 4.64
C TYR A 89 1.82 23.54 3.36
N ASP A 90 3.07 23.71 2.94
CA ASP A 90 3.41 24.33 1.66
C ASP A 90 3.06 23.39 0.50
N VAL A 91 1.90 23.64 -0.10
CA VAL A 91 1.38 22.88 -1.23
C VAL A 91 2.33 22.92 -2.42
N ASN A 92 2.87 24.10 -2.76
CA ASN A 92 3.70 24.24 -3.95
C ASN A 92 5.03 23.51 -3.78
N ALA A 93 5.64 23.63 -2.60
CA ALA A 93 6.88 22.90 -2.31
C ALA A 93 6.67 21.38 -2.33
N CYS A 94 5.57 20.89 -1.76
CA CYS A 94 5.20 19.48 -1.82
C CYS A 94 5.03 19.00 -3.27
N LEU A 95 4.20 19.68 -4.06
CA LEU A 95 3.94 19.31 -5.45
C LEU A 95 5.22 19.32 -6.30
N ASN A 96 6.03 20.38 -6.21
CA ASN A 96 7.29 20.46 -6.94
C ASN A 96 8.24 19.32 -6.57
N TYR A 97 8.40 19.03 -5.27
CA TYR A 97 9.24 17.92 -4.82
C TYR A 97 8.72 16.59 -5.37
N LYS A 98 7.43 16.30 -5.25
CA LYS A 98 6.84 15.04 -5.74
C LYS A 98 6.95 14.89 -7.25
N GLN A 99 6.76 15.97 -8.02
CA GLN A 99 6.95 15.96 -9.47
C GLN A 99 8.41 15.72 -9.84
N ASP A 100 9.35 16.39 -9.18
CA ASP A 100 10.80 16.21 -9.43
C ASP A 100 11.23 14.76 -9.15
N ILE A 101 10.77 14.17 -8.04
CA ILE A 101 11.04 12.76 -7.74
C ILE A 101 10.44 11.85 -8.82
N PHE A 102 9.18 12.05 -9.20
CA PHE A 102 8.56 11.21 -10.21
C PHE A 102 9.22 11.33 -11.58
N GLU A 103 9.60 12.54 -12.01
CA GLU A 103 10.41 12.73 -13.22
C GLU A 103 11.77 12.04 -13.10
N GLY A 104 12.40 12.10 -11.93
CA GLY A 104 13.61 11.33 -11.61
C GLY A 104 13.42 9.82 -11.81
N ILE A 105 12.30 9.27 -11.32
CA ILE A 105 11.93 7.85 -11.48
C ILE A 105 11.78 7.48 -12.97
N LEU A 106 11.07 8.31 -13.74
CA LEU A 106 10.90 8.10 -15.18
C LEU A 106 12.25 8.18 -15.92
N ASN A 107 13.11 9.13 -15.55
CA ASN A 107 14.44 9.31 -16.14
C ASN A 107 15.42 8.18 -15.78
N ALA A 108 15.29 7.58 -14.59
CA ALA A 108 16.01 6.36 -14.22
C ALA A 108 15.56 5.14 -15.05
N GLY A 109 14.45 5.26 -15.78
CA GLY A 109 13.98 4.27 -16.76
C GLY A 109 13.02 3.23 -16.19
N TRP A 110 12.49 3.44 -14.98
CA TRP A 110 11.46 2.58 -14.40
C TRP A 110 10.23 2.50 -15.31
N LYS A 111 9.66 1.29 -15.42
CA LYS A 111 8.43 1.04 -16.17
C LYS A 111 7.27 0.84 -15.22
N LEU A 112 6.65 1.95 -14.82
CA LEU A 112 5.54 1.98 -13.89
C LEU A 112 4.26 2.37 -14.63
N ASN A 113 3.14 1.79 -14.24
CA ASN A 113 1.83 2.11 -14.80
C ASN A 113 0.78 2.39 -13.70
N PHE A 114 1.16 2.38 -12.41
CA PHE A 114 0.32 2.93 -11.36
C PHE A 114 1.12 3.52 -10.18
N VAL A 115 0.45 4.39 -9.43
CA VAL A 115 0.94 4.96 -8.16
C VAL A 115 -0.08 4.68 -7.06
N ARG A 116 0.38 4.12 -5.93
CA ARG A 116 -0.42 4.05 -4.70
C ARG A 116 -0.22 5.34 -3.91
N LEU A 117 -1.25 6.19 -3.91
CA LEU A 117 -1.23 7.52 -3.32
C LEU A 117 -1.76 7.47 -1.88
N HIS A 118 -0.88 7.72 -0.91
CA HIS A 118 -1.26 7.89 0.49
C HIS A 118 -1.73 9.32 0.76
N MET A 119 -3.02 9.47 1.08
CA MET A 119 -3.60 10.75 1.50
C MET A 119 -3.23 11.10 2.95
N ASP A 120 -1.95 11.34 3.21
CA ASP A 120 -1.34 11.39 4.55
C ASP A 120 -2.10 12.27 5.59
N PRO A 121 -2.26 11.81 6.86
CA PRO A 121 -2.94 12.56 7.92
C PRO A 121 -2.32 13.92 8.21
N TYR A 122 -1.06 14.17 7.88
CA TYR A 122 -0.42 15.49 7.96
C TYR A 122 -1.37 16.56 7.42
N TRP A 123 -1.91 16.37 6.22
CA TRP A 123 -2.78 17.35 5.56
C TRP A 123 -4.14 17.49 6.23
N SER A 124 -4.75 16.38 6.65
CA SER A 124 -6.11 16.37 7.19
C SER A 124 -6.23 16.65 8.69
N ASN A 125 -5.16 16.44 9.46
CA ASN A 125 -5.19 16.63 10.90
C ASN A 125 -5.12 18.11 11.29
N ILE A 126 -5.77 18.47 12.40
CA ILE A 126 -5.71 19.81 12.99
C ILE A 126 -4.29 20.05 13.53
N PRO A 127 -3.56 21.06 13.02
CA PRO A 127 -2.19 21.33 13.45
C PRO A 127 -2.11 21.60 14.95
N GLY A 128 -1.17 20.96 15.64
CA GLY A 128 -0.94 21.13 17.08
C GLY A 128 -1.90 20.35 17.98
N GLN A 129 -2.94 19.70 17.43
CA GLN A 129 -3.77 18.79 18.21
C GLN A 129 -3.01 17.49 18.47
N GLN A 130 -2.97 17.08 19.74
CA GLN A 130 -2.34 15.83 20.15
C GLN A 130 -3.09 14.64 19.55
N ASN A 131 -2.34 13.66 19.06
CA ASN A 131 -2.83 12.36 18.58
C ASN A 131 -1.79 11.29 18.96
N LYS A 132 -2.15 10.01 18.82
CA LYS A 132 -1.28 8.87 19.16
C LYS A 132 -0.65 8.20 17.94
N GLY A 133 -0.44 8.95 16.85
CA GLY A 133 0.08 8.42 15.58
C GLY A 133 -1.00 8.20 14.52
N GLU A 134 -0.62 7.61 13.39
CA GLU A 134 -1.47 7.52 12.18
C GLU A 134 -2.79 6.75 12.35
N ALA A 135 -2.88 5.85 13.34
CA ALA A 135 -4.11 5.11 13.64
C ALA A 135 -5.16 5.95 14.39
N ASP A 136 -4.77 7.11 14.94
CA ASP A 136 -5.62 7.95 15.77
C ASP A 136 -6.30 9.06 14.95
N ILE A 137 -7.57 8.83 14.64
CA ILE A 137 -8.40 9.78 13.86
C ILE A 137 -8.94 10.96 14.68
N SER A 138 -8.58 11.11 15.96
CA SER A 138 -9.15 12.16 16.83
C SER A 138 -8.79 13.58 16.39
N ALA A 139 -7.70 13.76 15.65
CA ALA A 139 -7.25 15.04 15.10
C ALA A 139 -7.78 15.31 13.69
N PHE A 140 -8.49 14.37 13.05
CA PHE A 140 -8.96 14.52 11.68
C PHE A 140 -9.95 15.70 11.53
N SER A 141 -9.73 16.54 10.52
CA SER A 141 -10.65 17.59 10.09
C SER A 141 -11.10 17.36 8.66
N MET A 142 -12.40 17.13 8.48
CA MET A 142 -13.00 17.00 7.15
C MET A 142 -12.84 18.29 6.33
N GLU A 143 -12.82 19.46 6.97
CA GLU A 143 -12.59 20.74 6.28
C GLU A 143 -11.20 20.78 5.64
N ARG A 144 -10.18 20.40 6.41
CA ARG A 144 -8.79 20.34 5.91
C ARG A 144 -8.62 19.25 4.86
N PHE A 145 -9.22 18.09 5.08
CA PHE A 145 -9.19 17.00 4.11
C PHE A 145 -9.75 17.44 2.76
N LYS A 146 -10.91 18.10 2.72
CA LYS A 146 -11.49 18.61 1.47
C LYS A 146 -10.55 19.57 0.75
N LYS A 147 -9.98 20.53 1.49
CA LYS A 147 -9.03 21.50 0.93
C LYS A 147 -7.84 20.81 0.28
N TYR A 148 -7.13 19.95 1.02
CA TYR A 148 -5.90 19.34 0.53
C TYR A 148 -6.12 18.11 -0.35
N PHE A 149 -7.34 17.56 -0.36
CA PHE A 149 -7.75 16.62 -1.39
C PHE A 149 -7.63 17.27 -2.77
N ASP A 150 -8.15 18.48 -2.95
CA ASP A 150 -8.04 19.19 -4.22
C ASP A 150 -6.63 19.74 -4.47
N GLU A 151 -6.06 20.42 -3.48
CA GLU A 151 -4.78 21.15 -3.63
C GLU A 151 -3.55 20.23 -3.73
N VAL A 152 -3.59 19.02 -3.15
CA VAL A 152 -2.43 18.11 -3.09
C VAL A 152 -2.71 16.79 -3.80
N PHE A 153 -3.66 16.01 -3.27
CA PHE A 153 -3.83 14.63 -3.71
C PHE A 153 -4.40 14.53 -5.13
N LEU A 154 -5.41 15.33 -5.45
CA LEU A 154 -6.01 15.37 -6.78
C LEU A 154 -5.07 16.04 -7.80
N ALA A 155 -4.34 17.08 -7.39
CA ALA A 155 -3.33 17.72 -8.21
C ALA A 155 -2.25 16.72 -8.67
N MET A 156 -1.68 15.95 -7.73
CA MET A 156 -0.73 14.90 -8.11
C MET A 156 -1.37 13.72 -8.81
N ALA A 157 -2.60 13.34 -8.48
CA ALA A 157 -3.29 12.28 -9.22
C ALA A 157 -3.42 12.66 -10.71
N LYS A 158 -3.80 13.90 -11.02
CA LYS A 158 -3.83 14.41 -12.41
C LYS A 158 -2.45 14.37 -13.05
N TYR A 159 -1.41 14.76 -12.32
CA TYR A 159 -0.04 14.68 -12.80
C TYR A 159 0.37 13.24 -13.15
N TYR A 160 0.12 12.27 -12.28
CA TYR A 160 0.40 10.85 -12.57
C TYR A 160 -0.37 10.32 -13.78
N ILE A 161 -1.66 10.68 -13.91
CA ILE A 161 -2.47 10.28 -15.05
C ILE A 161 -1.94 10.89 -16.35
N SER A 162 -1.49 12.16 -16.34
CA SER A 162 -0.89 12.80 -17.53
C SER A 162 0.39 12.10 -18.00
N LYS A 163 1.07 11.40 -17.08
CA LYS A 163 2.27 10.61 -17.33
C LYS A 163 1.99 9.12 -17.60
N GLY A 164 0.72 8.73 -17.74
CA GLY A 164 0.34 7.36 -18.10
C GLY A 164 0.15 6.39 -16.93
N CYS A 165 0.06 6.88 -15.69
CA CYS A 165 -0.12 6.05 -14.50
C CYS A 165 -1.54 6.12 -13.94
N TYR A 166 -2.13 4.96 -13.66
CA TYR A 166 -3.33 4.87 -12.82
C TYR A 166 -3.00 5.28 -11.38
N VAL A 167 -4.00 5.73 -10.63
CA VAL A 167 -3.83 6.15 -9.24
C VAL A 167 -4.71 5.31 -8.33
N VAL A 168 -4.10 4.66 -7.34
CA VAL A 168 -4.83 3.96 -6.28
C VAL A 168 -4.76 4.83 -5.04
N MET A 169 -5.88 5.47 -4.69
CA MET A 169 -5.97 6.29 -3.48
C MET A 169 -6.24 5.39 -2.27
N ARG A 170 -5.52 5.61 -1.18
CA ARG A 170 -5.82 5.03 0.14
C ARG A 170 -6.21 6.14 1.14
N PRO A 171 -7.06 5.86 2.15
CA PRO A 171 -7.54 6.90 3.05
C PRO A 171 -6.40 7.43 3.93
N PRO A 172 -6.59 8.60 4.58
CA PRO A 172 -5.60 9.10 5.53
C PRO A 172 -5.37 8.14 6.70
N GLY A 173 -4.09 7.84 6.93
CA GLY A 173 -3.58 7.10 8.08
C GLY A 173 -3.68 5.58 7.95
N VAL A 174 -3.41 4.90 9.05
CA VAL A 174 -3.53 3.42 9.17
C VAL A 174 -4.77 3.04 9.97
N CYS A 175 -5.13 1.76 9.99
CA CYS A 175 -6.28 1.33 10.79
C CYS A 175 -5.94 1.28 12.29
N PRO A 176 -6.88 1.67 13.17
CA PRO A 176 -6.85 1.24 14.55
C PRO A 176 -6.73 -0.29 14.67
N GLU A 177 -6.08 -0.77 15.73
CA GLU A 177 -5.89 -2.20 15.98
C GLU A 177 -7.22 -2.98 16.00
N ARG A 178 -8.29 -2.33 16.46
CA ARG A 178 -9.65 -2.88 16.45
C ARG A 178 -10.61 -1.88 15.84
N ILE A 179 -11.37 -2.35 14.86
CA ILE A 179 -12.44 -1.60 14.20
C ILE A 179 -13.72 -2.44 14.20
N ASP A 180 -14.86 -1.82 14.49
CA ASP A 180 -16.15 -2.49 14.64
C ASP A 180 -17.23 -1.76 13.83
N LEU A 181 -18.30 -2.48 13.45
CA LEU A 181 -19.44 -1.87 12.78
C LEU A 181 -20.00 -0.68 13.57
N ASN A 182 -20.10 0.45 12.89
CA ASN A 182 -20.63 1.72 13.40
C ASN A 182 -19.76 2.44 14.43
N ASP A 183 -18.53 1.98 14.65
CA ASP A 183 -17.58 2.74 15.45
C ASP A 183 -17.13 4.04 14.74
N SER A 184 -16.30 4.82 15.42
CA SER A 184 -15.78 6.08 14.88
C SER A 184 -14.98 5.90 13.59
N TYR A 185 -14.25 4.78 13.43
CA TYR A 185 -13.43 4.54 12.25
C TYR A 185 -14.28 4.13 11.04
N HIS A 186 -15.34 3.34 11.24
CA HIS A 186 -16.32 3.01 10.22
C HIS A 186 -17.01 4.28 9.68
N GLN A 187 -17.44 5.16 10.59
CA GLN A 187 -18.05 6.44 10.20
C GLN A 187 -17.03 7.36 9.52
N TYR A 188 -15.77 7.34 9.93
CA TYR A 188 -14.68 8.07 9.30
C TYR A 188 -14.46 7.61 7.85
N LEU A 189 -14.32 6.30 7.61
CA LEU A 189 -14.16 5.76 6.24
C LEU A 189 -15.35 6.13 5.35
N LYS A 190 -16.58 6.01 5.86
CA LYS A 190 -17.79 6.40 5.10
C LYS A 190 -17.81 7.89 4.76
N GLN A 191 -17.29 8.77 5.62
CA GLN A 191 -17.18 10.20 5.33
C GLN A 191 -16.11 10.52 4.29
N VAL A 192 -14.90 9.95 4.45
CA VAL A 192 -13.79 10.12 3.50
C VAL A 192 -14.19 9.62 2.12
N TRP A 193 -14.61 8.36 2.03
CA TRP A 193 -15.02 7.77 0.75
C TRP A 193 -16.29 8.39 0.19
N GLY A 194 -17.22 8.81 1.05
CA GLY A 194 -18.42 9.54 0.64
C GLY A 194 -18.11 10.89 -0.03
N TYR A 195 -17.02 11.56 0.34
CA TYR A 195 -16.56 12.76 -0.33
C TYR A 195 -15.77 12.44 -1.59
N VAL A 196 -14.72 11.61 -1.49
CA VAL A 196 -13.82 11.29 -2.61
C VAL A 196 -14.57 10.71 -3.81
N SER A 197 -15.46 9.74 -3.58
CA SER A 197 -16.21 9.10 -4.66
C SER A 197 -17.31 9.98 -5.28
N ASN A 198 -17.68 11.09 -4.63
CA ASN A 198 -18.64 12.05 -5.18
C ASN A 198 -17.97 13.24 -5.85
N HIS A 199 -16.65 13.41 -5.69
CA HIS A 199 -15.89 14.48 -6.30
C HIS A 199 -16.01 14.42 -7.83
N GLU A 200 -16.22 15.57 -8.49
CA GLU A 200 -16.59 15.63 -9.91
C GLU A 200 -15.58 14.99 -10.85
N PHE A 201 -14.29 15.17 -10.57
CA PHE A 201 -13.20 14.60 -11.36
C PHE A 201 -12.99 13.11 -11.09
N VAL A 202 -13.34 12.63 -9.89
CA VAL A 202 -13.03 11.28 -9.44
C VAL A 202 -14.17 10.31 -9.75
N LYS A 203 -15.41 10.77 -9.58
CA LYS A 203 -16.60 9.96 -9.82
C LYS A 203 -16.64 9.45 -11.25
N ASN A 204 -16.64 8.12 -11.41
CA ASN A 204 -16.61 7.43 -12.71
C ASN A 204 -15.33 7.67 -13.53
N ASN A 205 -14.26 8.13 -12.92
CA ASN A 205 -12.95 8.17 -13.56
C ASN A 205 -12.21 6.86 -13.28
N SER A 206 -12.13 5.95 -14.26
CA SER A 206 -11.43 4.67 -14.12
C SER A 206 -9.93 4.80 -13.93
N ASP A 207 -9.36 5.98 -14.21
CA ASP A 207 -7.94 6.26 -13.98
C ASP A 207 -7.61 6.29 -12.47
N ILE A 208 -8.65 6.45 -11.63
CA ILE A 208 -8.57 6.50 -10.17
C ILE A 208 -9.31 5.30 -9.55
N MET A 209 -8.60 4.56 -8.70
CA MET A 209 -9.08 3.40 -7.95
C MET A 209 -9.03 3.67 -6.45
N PHE A 210 -9.77 2.88 -5.66
CA PHE A 210 -9.92 3.09 -4.22
C PHE A 210 -9.48 1.87 -3.41
N GLU A 211 -8.42 1.99 -2.63
CA GLU A 211 -8.09 1.01 -1.59
C GLU A 211 -8.79 1.40 -0.29
N LEU A 212 -9.79 0.63 0.16
CA LEU A 212 -10.75 1.11 1.17
C LEU A 212 -10.12 1.47 2.51
N ALA A 213 -9.06 0.77 2.91
CA ALA A 213 -8.28 1.02 4.11
C ALA A 213 -6.88 0.40 3.96
N ASN A 214 -5.90 0.89 4.73
CA ASN A 214 -4.53 0.34 4.80
C ASN A 214 -4.58 -1.03 5.50
N GLU A 215 -4.29 -1.11 6.80
CA GLU A 215 -4.08 -2.41 7.47
C GLU A 215 -5.11 -2.76 8.54
N PRO A 216 -6.31 -3.21 8.17
CA PRO A 216 -7.23 -3.76 9.16
C PRO A 216 -6.59 -4.95 9.89
N VAL A 217 -6.50 -4.85 11.22
CA VAL A 217 -5.99 -5.94 12.07
C VAL A 217 -7.17 -6.77 12.57
N ASN A 218 -7.95 -6.25 13.51
CA ASN A 218 -9.14 -6.88 14.08
C ASN A 218 -10.40 -6.19 13.58
N VAL A 219 -11.09 -6.81 12.61
CA VAL A 219 -12.35 -6.27 12.05
C VAL A 219 -13.53 -7.01 12.63
N CYS A 220 -14.32 -6.31 13.43
CA CYS A 220 -15.49 -6.84 14.12
C CYS A 220 -15.18 -8.03 15.04
N GLY A 221 -13.94 -8.25 15.48
CA GLY A 221 -13.54 -9.44 16.23
C GLY A 221 -12.05 -9.73 16.10
N ASP A 222 -11.58 -10.75 16.82
CA ASP A 222 -10.18 -11.17 16.80
C ASP A 222 -9.85 -11.93 15.50
N HIS A 223 -8.81 -11.46 14.79
CA HIS A 223 -8.33 -12.06 13.55
C HIS A 223 -7.89 -13.53 13.69
N TRP A 224 -7.49 -13.98 14.89
CA TRP A 224 -7.14 -15.38 15.16
C TRP A 224 -8.31 -16.25 15.60
N GLN A 225 -9.53 -15.71 15.70
CA GLN A 225 -10.74 -16.47 16.00
C GLN A 225 -11.56 -16.71 14.72
N PRO A 226 -11.33 -17.82 13.99
CA PRO A 226 -11.71 -17.97 12.58
C PRO A 226 -13.23 -18.06 12.31
N ALA A 227 -14.06 -18.09 13.35
CA ALA A 227 -15.51 -18.30 13.25
C ALA A 227 -16.35 -17.11 13.73
N ALA A 228 -15.79 -16.19 14.51
CA ALA A 228 -16.54 -15.05 15.02
C ALA A 228 -16.43 -13.88 14.01
N ASN A 229 -17.57 -13.43 13.50
CA ASN A 229 -17.76 -12.10 12.92
C ASN A 229 -17.16 -11.84 11.51
N LYS A 230 -16.81 -12.88 10.74
CA LYS A 230 -16.45 -12.77 9.30
C LYS A 230 -17.54 -12.10 8.45
N ALA A 231 -18.82 -12.38 8.76
CA ALA A 231 -19.96 -11.73 8.14
C ALA A 231 -20.00 -10.22 8.43
N ASP A 232 -19.74 -9.83 9.69
CA ASP A 232 -19.72 -8.43 10.09
C ASP A 232 -18.50 -7.70 9.52
N ALA A 233 -17.34 -8.36 9.41
CA ALA A 233 -16.17 -7.81 8.74
C ALA A 233 -16.43 -7.57 7.24
N THR A 234 -17.11 -8.50 6.56
CA THR A 234 -17.55 -8.28 5.17
C THR A 234 -18.54 -7.13 5.10
N LYS A 235 -19.52 -7.10 6.01
CA LYS A 235 -20.53 -6.05 6.07
C LYS A 235 -19.91 -4.67 6.31
N PHE A 236 -18.86 -4.57 7.13
CA PHE A 236 -18.13 -3.33 7.38
C PHE A 236 -17.64 -2.72 6.07
N PHE A 237 -16.91 -3.48 5.24
CA PHE A 237 -16.42 -2.96 3.97
C PHE A 237 -17.53 -2.84 2.92
N GLN A 238 -18.54 -3.71 2.94
CA GLN A 238 -19.70 -3.58 2.07
C GLN A 238 -20.43 -2.24 2.28
N GLU A 239 -20.61 -1.79 3.52
CA GLU A 239 -21.27 -0.49 3.77
C GLU A 239 -20.44 0.71 3.29
N VAL A 240 -19.11 0.59 3.24
CA VAL A 240 -18.23 1.60 2.63
C VAL A 240 -18.33 1.55 1.10
N ILE A 241 -18.36 0.36 0.51
CA ILE A 241 -18.60 0.16 -0.94
C ILE A 241 -19.95 0.75 -1.35
N ASP A 242 -20.99 0.49 -0.56
CA ASP A 242 -22.34 0.99 -0.83
C ASP A 242 -22.36 2.53 -0.84
N VAL A 243 -21.63 3.20 0.06
CA VAL A 243 -21.47 4.66 0.01
C VAL A 243 -20.87 5.11 -1.32
N ILE A 244 -19.78 4.47 -1.77
CA ILE A 244 -19.11 4.78 -3.03
C ILE A 244 -20.05 4.57 -4.22
N ARG A 245 -20.74 3.43 -4.28
CA ARG A 245 -21.63 3.08 -5.39
C ARG A 245 -22.91 3.92 -5.40
N ASN A 246 -23.44 4.31 -4.23
CA ASN A 246 -24.59 5.21 -4.11
C ASN A 246 -24.28 6.62 -4.61
N ASN A 247 -23.03 7.07 -4.54
CA ASN A 247 -22.58 8.31 -5.18
C ASN A 247 -22.50 8.21 -6.71
N GLY A 248 -22.62 7.00 -7.27
CA GLY A 248 -22.60 6.74 -8.70
C GLY A 248 -21.22 6.45 -9.28
N ALA A 249 -20.19 6.30 -8.45
CA ALA A 249 -18.82 5.93 -8.86
C ALA A 249 -18.75 4.44 -9.24
N LYS A 250 -19.31 4.07 -10.39
CA LYS A 250 -19.40 2.69 -10.90
C LYS A 250 -18.15 2.26 -11.66
N ALA A 251 -17.50 3.18 -12.36
CA ALA A 251 -16.31 2.86 -13.18
C ALA A 251 -15.03 2.69 -12.34
N ASN A 252 -14.96 3.30 -11.15
CA ASN A 252 -13.80 3.19 -10.27
C ASN A 252 -13.68 1.76 -9.73
N VAL A 253 -12.51 1.14 -9.90
CA VAL A 253 -12.20 -0.16 -9.28
C VAL A 253 -11.98 0.04 -7.79
N ILE A 254 -12.53 -0.85 -6.97
CA ILE A 254 -12.32 -0.86 -5.51
C ILE A 254 -11.40 -2.02 -5.13
N TRP A 255 -10.39 -1.75 -4.31
CA TRP A 255 -9.53 -2.74 -3.69
C TRP A 255 -9.93 -2.92 -2.22
N VAL A 256 -10.48 -4.09 -1.91
CA VAL A 256 -10.99 -4.44 -0.57
C VAL A 256 -9.85 -5.04 0.26
N PRO A 257 -9.59 -4.53 1.47
CA PRO A 257 -8.52 -5.06 2.32
C PRO A 257 -8.93 -6.35 3.04
N GLY A 258 -7.93 -7.16 3.38
CA GLY A 258 -8.06 -8.32 4.27
C GLY A 258 -7.90 -7.96 5.74
N GLN A 259 -8.05 -8.96 6.62
CA GLN A 259 -7.69 -8.84 8.04
C GLN A 259 -6.22 -9.19 8.26
N CYS A 260 -5.74 -9.06 9.51
CA CYS A 260 -4.38 -9.43 9.89
C CYS A 260 -3.34 -8.67 9.04
N TRP A 261 -3.41 -7.34 9.03
CA TRP A 261 -2.53 -6.48 8.20
C TRP A 261 -2.62 -6.87 6.71
N GLN A 262 -3.84 -7.07 6.20
CA GLN A 262 -4.09 -7.50 4.81
C GLN A 262 -3.43 -8.84 4.42
N GLN A 263 -3.38 -9.79 5.36
CA GLN A 263 -2.88 -11.14 5.09
C GLN A 263 -3.97 -12.19 4.87
N ASN A 264 -5.16 -12.01 5.44
CA ASN A 264 -6.17 -13.06 5.48
C ASN A 264 -7.49 -12.66 4.79
N TYR A 265 -7.88 -13.47 3.79
CA TYR A 265 -9.08 -13.26 2.98
C TYR A 265 -10.09 -14.42 3.07
N GLN A 266 -9.83 -15.42 3.90
CA GLN A 266 -10.70 -16.60 4.03
C GLN A 266 -12.13 -16.24 4.45
N GLY A 267 -12.31 -15.10 5.14
CA GLY A 267 -13.63 -14.58 5.51
C GLY A 267 -14.53 -14.28 4.30
N TYR A 268 -13.95 -13.74 3.23
CA TYR A 268 -14.68 -13.34 2.03
C TYR A 268 -15.17 -14.53 1.19
N VAL A 269 -14.56 -15.71 1.35
CA VAL A 269 -15.05 -16.93 0.69
C VAL A 269 -16.40 -17.37 1.26
N ALA A 270 -16.56 -17.27 2.58
CA ALA A 270 -17.80 -17.63 3.26
C ALA A 270 -18.85 -16.52 3.19
N HIS A 271 -18.40 -15.26 3.13
CA HIS A 271 -19.22 -14.06 3.10
C HIS A 271 -18.70 -13.13 1.99
N PRO A 272 -19.10 -13.33 0.73
CA PRO A 272 -18.57 -12.55 -0.37
C PRO A 272 -19.07 -11.10 -0.36
N VAL A 273 -18.21 -10.18 -0.80
CA VAL A 273 -18.59 -8.82 -1.16
C VAL A 273 -19.56 -8.85 -2.36
N ASN A 274 -20.59 -8.03 -2.31
CA ASN A 274 -21.57 -7.87 -3.37
C ASN A 274 -21.28 -6.59 -4.18
N ASP A 275 -20.29 -6.68 -5.06
CA ASP A 275 -19.94 -5.67 -6.08
C ASP A 275 -19.42 -6.41 -7.32
N ASN A 276 -19.31 -5.74 -8.46
CA ASN A 276 -18.84 -6.36 -9.70
C ASN A 276 -17.57 -5.71 -10.28
N ASN A 277 -17.07 -4.64 -9.67
CA ASN A 277 -15.89 -3.91 -10.13
C ASN A 277 -14.91 -3.70 -8.97
N PHE A 278 -14.50 -4.82 -8.36
CA PHE A 278 -13.61 -4.84 -7.20
C PHE A 278 -12.58 -5.99 -7.24
N GLY A 279 -11.44 -5.74 -6.61
CA GLY A 279 -10.40 -6.72 -6.30
C GLY A 279 -10.01 -6.66 -4.82
N PHE A 280 -8.94 -7.35 -4.45
CA PHE A 280 -8.43 -7.36 -3.07
C PHE A 280 -7.04 -6.72 -3.00
N ALA A 281 -6.87 -5.75 -2.09
CA ALA A 281 -5.55 -5.20 -1.75
C ALA A 281 -4.90 -6.12 -0.72
N VAL A 282 -3.61 -6.45 -0.86
CA VAL A 282 -2.83 -7.43 -0.09
C VAL A 282 -1.50 -6.83 0.34
N HIS A 283 -1.04 -7.13 1.56
CA HIS A 283 0.34 -6.86 1.97
C HIS A 283 1.14 -8.17 1.99
N CYS A 284 2.40 -8.12 1.59
CA CYS A 284 3.25 -9.30 1.52
C CYS A 284 4.69 -8.97 1.82
N TYR A 285 5.16 -9.39 3.01
CA TYR A 285 6.54 -9.18 3.45
C TYR A 285 7.29 -10.51 3.69
N PRO A 286 8.64 -10.50 3.69
CA PRO A 286 9.45 -11.64 4.10
C PRO A 286 9.00 -12.29 5.41
N GLY A 287 8.87 -13.61 5.40
CA GLY A 287 8.42 -14.41 6.54
C GLY A 287 6.91 -14.62 6.62
N TRP A 288 6.12 -13.82 5.90
CA TRP A 288 4.67 -13.99 5.82
C TRP A 288 4.34 -15.19 4.92
N TYR A 289 3.17 -15.78 5.12
CA TYR A 289 2.68 -16.92 4.32
C TYR A 289 3.61 -18.15 4.32
N GLY A 290 4.58 -18.26 5.24
CA GLY A 290 5.60 -19.32 5.22
C GLY A 290 6.82 -19.03 4.34
N SER A 291 6.96 -17.81 3.83
CA SER A 291 8.11 -17.38 3.02
C SER A 291 9.41 -17.25 3.83
N ASP A 292 10.52 -17.13 3.12
CA ASP A 292 11.82 -16.90 3.73
C ASP A 292 11.95 -15.46 4.26
N LYS A 293 12.73 -15.30 5.33
CA LYS A 293 13.13 -14.02 5.95
C LYS A 293 14.52 -14.14 6.57
N GLU A 294 15.23 -13.02 6.64
CA GLU A 294 16.43 -12.90 7.47
C GLU A 294 16.10 -12.50 8.91
N ALA A 295 15.05 -11.69 9.09
CA ALA A 295 14.56 -11.26 10.39
C ALA A 295 13.06 -10.94 10.33
N ASP A 296 12.40 -10.96 11.49
CA ASP A 296 10.99 -10.61 11.60
C ASP A 296 10.77 -9.12 11.29
N THR A 297 9.64 -8.80 10.62
CA THR A 297 9.23 -7.41 10.40
C THR A 297 8.70 -6.75 11.68
N GLY A 298 8.35 -7.55 12.71
CA GLY A 298 7.80 -7.05 13.96
C GLY A 298 6.28 -6.94 13.97
N GLU A 299 5.62 -7.20 12.84
CA GLU A 299 4.15 -7.09 12.66
C GLU A 299 3.40 -8.40 12.92
N GLY A 300 4.07 -9.40 13.51
CA GLY A 300 3.50 -10.73 13.69
C GLY A 300 3.39 -11.51 12.38
N GLY A 301 2.91 -12.75 12.45
CA GLY A 301 2.73 -13.62 11.27
C GLY A 301 4.00 -14.29 10.71
N GLY A 302 5.20 -13.85 11.11
CA GLY A 302 6.45 -14.38 10.59
C GLY A 302 6.79 -15.81 11.06
N VAL A 303 6.73 -16.79 10.16
CA VAL A 303 7.14 -18.19 10.41
C VAL A 303 8.63 -18.40 10.13
N ALA A 304 9.24 -19.45 10.69
CA ALA A 304 10.61 -19.85 10.33
C ALA A 304 10.69 -20.16 8.81
N THR A 305 11.82 -19.82 8.17
CA THR A 305 12.08 -19.97 6.73
C THR A 305 11.83 -21.39 6.24
N LYS A 306 11.09 -21.55 5.14
CA LYS A 306 10.71 -22.87 4.59
C LYS A 306 10.74 -22.95 3.06
N GLY A 307 11.16 -21.89 2.37
CA GLY A 307 11.28 -21.88 0.91
C GLY A 307 9.95 -21.81 0.15
N TYR A 308 10.01 -22.08 -1.16
CA TYR A 308 8.90 -21.88 -2.09
C TYR A 308 7.61 -22.66 -1.76
N GLY A 309 7.73 -23.94 -1.38
CA GLY A 309 6.57 -24.84 -1.23
C GLY A 309 5.58 -24.33 -0.17
N GLU A 310 6.12 -23.95 0.98
CA GLU A 310 5.36 -23.43 2.10
C GLU A 310 4.87 -22.01 1.84
N PHE A 311 5.67 -21.16 1.19
CA PHE A 311 5.21 -19.84 0.75
C PHE A 311 3.98 -19.98 -0.17
N LYS A 312 4.07 -20.84 -1.19
CA LYS A 312 2.95 -21.09 -2.11
C LYS A 312 1.73 -21.61 -1.38
N ALA A 313 1.90 -22.55 -0.44
CA ALA A 313 0.81 -23.14 0.32
C ALA A 313 0.12 -22.11 1.22
N GLY A 314 0.89 -21.28 1.94
CA GLY A 314 0.34 -20.22 2.79
C GLY A 314 -0.34 -19.11 1.97
N TRP A 315 0.26 -18.72 0.85
CA TRP A 315 -0.38 -17.79 -0.09
C TRP A 315 -1.70 -18.37 -0.60
N ASP A 316 -1.73 -19.63 -1.03
CA ASP A 316 -2.94 -20.26 -1.57
C ASP A 316 -4.08 -20.34 -0.54
N ASP A 317 -3.75 -20.60 0.72
CA ASP A 317 -4.72 -20.67 1.81
C ASP A 317 -5.29 -19.30 2.17
N LEU A 318 -4.41 -18.30 2.31
CA LEU A 318 -4.77 -17.00 2.88
C LEU A 318 -5.22 -15.98 1.83
N VAL A 319 -4.61 -15.98 0.63
CA VAL A 319 -4.85 -15.03 -0.48
C VAL A 319 -5.42 -15.73 -1.71
N GLY A 320 -4.89 -16.89 -2.09
CA GLY A 320 -5.29 -17.65 -3.27
C GLY A 320 -6.76 -18.10 -3.23
N CYS A 321 -7.36 -18.12 -2.04
CA CYS A 321 -8.79 -18.36 -1.86
C CYS A 321 -9.67 -17.31 -2.55
N VAL A 322 -9.26 -16.03 -2.55
CA VAL A 322 -9.96 -14.94 -3.26
C VAL A 322 -9.35 -14.62 -4.62
N ALA A 323 -8.06 -14.90 -4.84
CA ALA A 323 -7.43 -14.72 -6.15
C ALA A 323 -8.07 -15.59 -7.26
N LYS A 324 -8.80 -16.65 -6.89
CA LYS A 324 -9.57 -17.50 -7.81
C LYS A 324 -10.78 -16.80 -8.43
N THR A 325 -11.31 -15.76 -7.77
CA THR A 325 -12.55 -15.09 -8.19
C THR A 325 -12.37 -13.61 -8.52
N ASN A 326 -11.32 -12.97 -8.00
CA ASN A 326 -11.08 -11.53 -8.15
C ASN A 326 -9.59 -11.24 -8.41
N PRO A 327 -9.26 -10.10 -9.03
CA PRO A 327 -7.87 -9.66 -9.15
C PRO A 327 -7.30 -9.26 -7.80
N ILE A 328 -5.97 -9.39 -7.68
CA ILE A 328 -5.20 -9.03 -6.50
C ILE A 328 -4.32 -7.84 -6.82
N MET A 329 -4.17 -6.93 -5.86
CA MET A 329 -3.14 -5.90 -5.86
C MET A 329 -2.33 -6.01 -4.58
N VAL A 330 -1.05 -6.35 -4.67
CA VAL A 330 -0.14 -6.29 -3.53
C VAL A 330 0.29 -4.85 -3.36
N THR A 331 -0.33 -4.17 -2.39
CA THR A 331 -0.21 -2.73 -2.14
C THR A 331 0.94 -2.37 -1.21
N GLU A 332 1.55 -3.37 -0.56
CA GLU A 332 2.83 -3.24 0.14
C GLU A 332 3.67 -4.51 0.03
N ILE A 333 4.88 -4.35 -0.49
CA ILE A 333 5.91 -5.37 -0.59
C ILE A 333 7.26 -4.70 -0.83
N ASP A 334 8.23 -5.03 0.01
CA ASP A 334 9.63 -4.72 -0.18
C ASP A 334 10.49 -5.83 0.44
N TRP A 335 11.77 -5.87 0.07
CA TRP A 335 12.75 -6.72 0.74
C TRP A 335 14.16 -6.24 0.48
N ALA A 336 15.02 -6.40 1.48
CA ALA A 336 16.45 -6.31 1.32
C ALA A 336 17.17 -7.11 2.40
N PRO A 337 18.43 -7.51 2.16
CA PRO A 337 19.29 -8.01 3.21
C PRO A 337 19.27 -7.08 4.43
N ALA A 338 19.11 -7.67 5.62
CA ALA A 338 18.85 -6.96 6.86
C ALA A 338 19.93 -5.93 7.22
N HIS A 339 21.16 -6.14 6.73
CA HIS A 339 22.28 -5.26 6.98
C HIS A 339 22.12 -3.87 6.34
N TYR A 340 21.31 -3.72 5.28
CA TYR A 340 21.01 -2.42 4.69
C TYR A 340 20.12 -1.54 5.58
N LYS A 341 19.23 -2.16 6.38
CA LYS A 341 18.27 -1.45 7.24
C LYS A 341 17.41 -0.40 6.48
N HIS A 342 17.11 -0.67 5.21
CA HIS A 342 16.51 0.30 4.29
C HIS A 342 15.05 0.00 3.92
N THR A 343 14.65 -1.27 3.94
CA THR A 343 13.28 -1.75 3.65
C THR A 343 12.57 -2.20 4.91
N TRP A 344 11.26 -2.37 4.92
CA TRP A 344 10.55 -3.00 6.04
C TRP A 344 10.84 -4.50 6.11
N GLY A 345 10.64 -5.18 4.98
CA GLY A 345 10.93 -6.58 4.77
C GLY A 345 12.43 -6.89 4.84
N LYS A 346 12.80 -7.85 5.69
CA LYS A 346 14.18 -8.35 5.79
C LYS A 346 14.28 -9.70 5.10
N GLY A 347 14.80 -9.71 3.88
CA GLY A 347 14.83 -10.90 3.03
C GLY A 347 15.64 -10.66 1.77
N ILE A 348 15.86 -11.73 1.02
CA ILE A 348 16.67 -11.70 -0.20
C ILE A 348 15.81 -12.01 -1.43
N THR A 349 16.26 -11.59 -2.61
CA THR A 349 15.63 -11.97 -3.89
C THR A 349 15.67 -13.48 -4.07
N GLY A 350 16.86 -14.08 -3.96
CA GLY A 350 17.10 -15.51 -4.09
C GLY A 350 16.73 -16.08 -5.47
N THR A 351 16.29 -17.34 -5.50
CA THR A 351 16.03 -18.08 -6.74
C THR A 351 14.60 -18.63 -6.76
N ALA A 352 13.91 -18.47 -7.88
CA ALA A 352 12.54 -18.96 -8.07
C ALA A 352 12.46 -20.48 -7.86
N GLY A 353 11.57 -20.93 -6.97
CA GLY A 353 11.44 -22.33 -6.56
C GLY A 353 12.47 -22.81 -5.54
N GLY A 354 13.39 -21.94 -5.11
CA GLY A 354 14.47 -22.23 -4.17
C GLY A 354 14.38 -21.37 -2.90
N MET A 355 15.54 -20.95 -2.40
CA MET A 355 15.67 -20.03 -1.27
C MET A 355 15.42 -18.58 -1.71
N GLY A 356 14.80 -17.79 -0.85
CA GLY A 356 14.59 -16.35 -1.04
C GLY A 356 13.11 -15.96 -1.04
N PHE A 357 12.85 -14.69 -0.80
CA PHE A 357 11.50 -14.13 -0.80
C PHE A 357 11.12 -13.63 -2.19
N GLY A 358 11.91 -12.71 -2.76
CA GLY A 358 11.52 -11.94 -3.95
C GLY A 358 11.22 -12.79 -5.17
N ALA A 359 12.15 -13.68 -5.55
CA ALA A 359 11.99 -14.54 -6.73
C ALA A 359 10.86 -15.57 -6.55
N ASN A 360 10.60 -16.00 -5.31
CA ASN A 360 9.48 -16.90 -5.00
C ASN A 360 8.15 -16.16 -5.04
N PHE A 361 8.06 -14.93 -4.53
CA PHE A 361 6.88 -14.09 -4.68
C PHE A 361 6.57 -13.83 -6.16
N LYS A 362 7.58 -13.42 -6.96
CA LYS A 362 7.40 -13.20 -8.40
C LYS A 362 6.82 -14.44 -9.08
N LYS A 363 7.38 -15.61 -8.78
CA LYS A 363 6.89 -16.90 -9.29
C LYS A 363 5.42 -17.14 -8.94
N ILE A 364 5.00 -16.85 -7.70
CA ILE A 364 3.60 -16.96 -7.27
C ILE A 364 2.69 -15.99 -8.05
N ALA A 365 3.13 -14.73 -8.19
CA ALA A 365 2.39 -13.69 -8.90
C ALA A 365 2.19 -14.06 -10.38
N ASP A 366 3.27 -14.46 -11.06
CA ASP A 366 3.28 -14.87 -12.47
C ASP A 366 2.38 -16.09 -12.70
N GLU A 367 2.49 -17.13 -11.86
CA GLU A 367 1.65 -18.33 -11.96
C GLU A 367 0.17 -18.04 -11.68
N SER A 368 -0.13 -17.04 -10.85
CA SER A 368 -1.51 -16.63 -10.59
C SER A 368 -2.10 -15.84 -11.77
N GLY A 369 -1.27 -15.05 -12.46
CA GLY A 369 -1.62 -14.31 -13.68
C GLY A 369 -2.57 -13.12 -13.48
N ASN A 370 -2.92 -12.79 -12.24
CA ASN A 370 -3.88 -11.74 -11.89
C ASN A 370 -3.46 -10.91 -10.65
N VAL A 371 -2.14 -10.77 -10.47
CA VAL A 371 -1.55 -10.07 -9.33
C VAL A 371 -0.85 -8.82 -9.86
N SER A 372 -1.42 -7.65 -9.54
CA SER A 372 -0.74 -6.36 -9.62
C SER A 372 0.09 -6.16 -8.36
N TRP A 373 1.20 -5.41 -8.43
CA TRP A 373 2.06 -5.19 -7.25
C TRP A 373 2.98 -4.00 -7.43
N LEU A 374 3.47 -3.44 -6.33
CA LEU A 374 4.31 -2.24 -6.35
C LEU A 374 5.61 -2.43 -5.59
N TYR A 375 6.57 -1.55 -5.86
CA TYR A 375 7.72 -1.33 -4.97
C TYR A 375 7.24 -0.47 -3.79
N PHE A 376 7.18 -1.04 -2.59
CA PHE A 376 6.89 -0.27 -1.39
C PHE A 376 8.15 0.48 -0.96
N THR A 377 8.00 1.78 -0.73
CA THR A 377 9.09 2.63 -0.29
C THR A 377 8.58 3.69 0.67
N THR A 378 9.38 3.96 1.69
CA THR A 378 9.24 5.16 2.50
C THR A 378 10.09 6.30 1.95
N THR A 379 10.93 6.03 0.94
CA THR A 379 11.90 6.96 0.32
C THR A 379 11.84 6.83 -1.21
N SER A 380 10.93 7.58 -1.85
CA SER A 380 10.77 7.55 -3.31
C SER A 380 12.02 8.03 -4.07
N GLU A 381 12.91 8.75 -3.39
CA GLU A 381 14.24 9.14 -3.88
C GLU A 381 15.09 7.95 -4.33
N ASP A 382 14.93 6.77 -3.73
CA ASP A 382 15.69 5.58 -4.12
C ASP A 382 15.39 5.16 -5.57
N LEU A 383 14.12 5.24 -5.98
CA LEU A 383 13.72 4.91 -7.35
C LEU A 383 14.28 5.95 -8.33
N ALA A 384 14.26 7.24 -7.95
CA ALA A 384 14.82 8.32 -8.77
C ALA A 384 16.35 8.26 -8.90
N ASN A 385 17.03 7.80 -7.85
CA ASN A 385 18.49 7.66 -7.81
C ASN A 385 18.98 6.32 -8.38
N PHE A 386 18.07 5.40 -8.72
CA PHE A 386 18.40 4.10 -9.29
C PHE A 386 19.20 4.25 -10.59
N LYS A 387 20.19 3.38 -10.76
CA LYS A 387 20.96 3.25 -11.99
C LYS A 387 20.98 1.79 -12.40
N ASP A 388 20.70 1.53 -13.67
CA ASP A 388 20.80 0.20 -14.29
C ASP A 388 22.27 -0.19 -14.53
N GLU A 389 23.05 -0.20 -13.44
CA GLU A 389 24.47 -0.52 -13.40
C GLU A 389 24.69 -1.62 -12.34
N PRO A 390 25.11 -2.83 -12.75
CA PRO A 390 25.26 -3.93 -11.81
C PRO A 390 26.36 -3.62 -10.78
N GLY A 391 26.08 -3.94 -9.53
CA GLY A 391 27.09 -3.85 -8.47
C GLY A 391 28.21 -4.88 -8.64
N THR A 392 29.26 -4.72 -7.86
CA THR A 392 30.38 -5.68 -7.81
C THR A 392 30.27 -6.52 -6.54
N GLU A 393 30.43 -7.84 -6.67
CA GLU A 393 30.41 -8.76 -5.52
C GLU A 393 31.33 -8.28 -4.38
N GLY A 394 30.79 -8.22 -3.17
CA GLY A 394 31.47 -7.71 -1.98
C GLY A 394 31.48 -6.18 -1.82
N ASN A 395 30.96 -5.43 -2.81
CA ASN A 395 30.82 -3.96 -2.78
C ASN A 395 29.44 -3.51 -3.27
N TYR A 396 28.40 -4.29 -2.99
CA TYR A 396 27.03 -3.92 -3.31
C TYR A 396 26.56 -2.72 -2.48
N THR A 397 25.68 -1.93 -3.07
CA THR A 397 24.83 -0.95 -2.41
C THR A 397 23.41 -1.46 -2.44
N PHE A 398 22.53 -0.91 -1.60
CA PHE A 398 21.11 -1.25 -1.61
C PHE A 398 20.48 -1.20 -3.01
N LEU A 399 20.84 -0.22 -3.84
CA LEU A 399 20.26 -0.02 -5.17
C LEU A 399 20.80 -0.98 -6.24
N ASN A 400 21.97 -1.59 -6.04
CA ASN A 400 22.61 -2.44 -7.07
C ASN A 400 22.93 -3.86 -6.59
N ASP A 401 22.47 -4.22 -5.38
CA ASP A 401 22.54 -5.58 -4.86
C ASP A 401 21.49 -6.46 -5.56
N PRO A 402 21.88 -7.56 -6.22
CA PRO A 402 20.92 -8.49 -6.82
C PRO A 402 19.94 -9.11 -5.80
N GLU A 403 20.30 -9.12 -4.52
CA GLU A 403 19.45 -9.65 -3.44
C GLU A 403 18.47 -8.62 -2.86
N ALA A 404 18.59 -7.33 -3.22
CA ALA A 404 17.66 -6.29 -2.80
C ALA A 404 16.57 -6.04 -3.85
N CYS A 405 15.38 -5.61 -3.39
CA CYS A 405 14.24 -5.37 -4.26
C CYS A 405 14.44 -4.33 -5.38
N PRO A 406 15.25 -3.24 -5.25
CA PRO A 406 15.36 -2.25 -6.33
C PRO A 406 15.87 -2.86 -7.63
N TRP A 407 16.95 -3.65 -7.53
CA TRP A 407 17.59 -4.28 -8.68
C TRP A 407 16.63 -5.23 -9.39
N ALA A 408 16.02 -6.14 -8.63
CA ALA A 408 15.11 -7.15 -9.15
C ALA A 408 13.84 -6.54 -9.75
N MET A 409 13.17 -5.65 -9.01
CA MET A 409 11.89 -5.06 -9.44
C MET A 409 12.06 -4.15 -10.66
N TYR A 410 13.15 -3.39 -10.77
CA TYR A 410 13.43 -2.60 -11.97
C TYR A 410 13.44 -3.46 -13.23
N HIS A 411 14.13 -4.60 -13.17
CA HIS A 411 14.27 -5.51 -14.30
C HIS A 411 12.95 -6.23 -14.60
N TRP A 412 12.25 -6.73 -13.57
CA TRP A 412 10.96 -7.42 -13.75
C TRP A 412 9.87 -6.50 -14.27
N PHE A 413 9.83 -5.24 -13.82
CA PHE A 413 8.84 -4.27 -14.31
C PHE A 413 9.11 -3.89 -15.77
N LYS A 414 10.37 -3.88 -16.21
CA LYS A 414 10.71 -3.77 -17.64
C LYS A 414 10.21 -4.97 -18.43
N GLU A 415 10.40 -6.20 -17.92
CA GLU A 415 9.88 -7.41 -18.55
C GLU A 415 8.35 -7.35 -18.71
N TYR A 416 7.61 -7.01 -17.64
CA TYR A 416 6.15 -6.90 -17.70
C TYR A 416 5.64 -5.80 -18.65
N ALA A 417 6.41 -4.73 -18.86
CA ALA A 417 6.03 -3.67 -19.78
C ALA A 417 6.19 -4.04 -21.26
N GLU A 418 6.88 -5.15 -21.57
CA GLU A 418 7.08 -5.66 -22.93
C GLU A 418 6.00 -6.70 -23.34
N GLU A 419 5.09 -7.09 -22.43
CA GLU A 419 3.97 -8.05 -22.63
C GLU A 419 2.63 -7.39 -23.03
#